data_AF-A0AAN8CN29-F1
#
_entry.id   AF-A0AAN8CN29-F1
#
_cell.length_a   1.000
_cell.length_b   1.000
_cell.length_c   1.000
_cell.angle_alpha   90.00
_cell.angle_beta   90.00
_cell.angle_gamma   90.00
#
_symmetry.space_group_name_H-M   'P 1'
#
loop_
_entity.id
_entity.type
_entity.pdbx_description
1 polymer ?
#
loop_
_entity_poly.entity_id
_entity_poly.type
_entity_poly.pdbx_seq_one_letter_code
_entity_poly.pdbx_strand_id
1 'polypeptide(L)'
;MAFLQNSADGGKGRTMRQIKQIRKGLKETEVFQLLTGRADVVPMMFPRLSATACSAKTALDHIEWPLELSSDDEGEYSMTVKSQVAEYLRQFIENASPTRLRQLLTSGSSTCFLTLRLPGHHESYLDCAAQLEQCIATNETGFGLI
;
A
#
# COMPACT_ATOMS: atom_id res chain seq x y z
N MET A 1 26.59 -6.39 2.71
CA MET A 1 25.22 -6.93 2.92
C MET A 1 25.24 -8.42 2.64
N ALA A 2 25.24 -9.23 3.70
CA ALA A 2 25.35 -10.68 3.68
C ALA A 2 23.96 -11.34 3.58
N PHE A 3 23.31 -11.29 2.42
CA PHE A 3 22.02 -11.95 2.24
C PHE A 3 22.07 -13.35 1.61
N LEU A 4 23.26 -13.87 1.27
CA LEU A 4 23.38 -15.22 0.67
C LEU A 4 24.68 -15.94 1.07
N GLN A 5 25.11 -15.86 2.34
CA GLN A 5 26.18 -16.76 2.82
C GLN A 5 25.57 -17.96 3.55
N ASN A 6 25.72 -19.13 2.93
CA ASN A 6 25.58 -20.50 3.44
C ASN A 6 25.01 -20.69 4.87
N SER A 7 23.85 -21.33 4.97
CA SER A 7 23.57 -22.24 6.09
C SER A 7 23.14 -23.61 5.57
N ALA A 8 23.74 -24.65 6.14
CA ALA A 8 23.55 -26.05 5.82
C ALA A 8 22.63 -26.73 6.81
N ASP A 9 21.41 -27.03 6.39
CA ASP A 9 20.66 -28.18 6.89
C ASP A 9 19.56 -28.63 5.90
N GLY A 10 19.15 -29.89 5.98
CA GLY A 10 18.59 -30.78 4.95
C GLY A 10 17.32 -30.44 4.13
N GLY A 11 16.95 -29.16 3.91
CA GLY A 11 15.83 -28.73 3.05
C GLY A 11 16.22 -28.15 1.66
N LYS A 12 17.51 -28.21 1.31
CA LYS A 12 18.17 -27.32 0.34
C LYS A 12 17.83 -27.46 -1.16
N GLY A 13 17.28 -28.58 -1.62
CA GLY A 13 17.14 -28.84 -3.06
C GLY A 13 16.14 -27.91 -3.77
N ARG A 14 14.95 -27.73 -3.18
CA ARG A 14 13.84 -26.95 -3.78
C ARG A 14 14.09 -25.45 -3.70
N THR A 15 14.47 -24.95 -2.52
CA THR A 15 14.80 -23.54 -2.29
C THR A 15 15.97 -23.08 -3.17
N MET A 16 17.01 -23.91 -3.34
CA MET A 16 18.13 -23.58 -4.21
C MET A 16 17.72 -23.48 -5.69
N ARG A 17 16.81 -24.35 -6.16
CA ARG A 17 16.26 -24.25 -7.52
C ARG A 17 15.44 -22.97 -7.68
N GLN A 18 14.62 -22.61 -6.70
CA GLN A 18 13.84 -21.35 -6.71
C GLN A 18 14.73 -20.12 -6.73
N ILE A 19 15.78 -20.08 -5.89
CA ILE A 19 16.76 -18.98 -5.88
C ILE A 19 17.45 -18.85 -7.23
N LYS A 20 17.84 -19.96 -7.86
CA LYS A 20 18.44 -19.96 -9.20
C LYS A 20 17.48 -19.38 -10.25
N GLN A 21 16.19 -19.73 -10.19
CA GLN A 21 15.17 -19.19 -11.11
C GLN A 21 14.93 -17.70 -10.90
N ILE A 22 14.79 -17.23 -9.65
CA ILE A 22 14.65 -15.81 -9.34
C ILE A 22 15.87 -15.03 -9.85
N ARG A 23 17.08 -15.54 -9.61
CA ARG A 23 18.32 -14.91 -10.09
C ARG A 23 18.40 -14.87 -11.62
N LYS A 24 17.85 -15.87 -12.32
CA LYS A 24 17.77 -15.86 -13.78
C LYS A 24 16.84 -14.73 -14.24
N GLY A 25 15.63 -14.65 -13.70
CA GLY A 25 14.66 -13.59 -14.02
C GLY A 25 15.22 -12.18 -13.77
N LEU A 26 15.88 -11.96 -12.62
CA LEU A 26 16.51 -10.66 -12.33
C LEU A 26 17.64 -10.29 -13.30
N LYS A 27 18.34 -11.28 -13.88
CA LYS A 27 19.36 -11.01 -14.89
C LYS A 27 18.74 -10.67 -16.24
N GLU A 28 17.65 -11.33 -16.60
CA GLU A 28 16.91 -11.08 -17.84
C GLU A 28 16.28 -9.69 -17.86
N THR A 29 15.89 -9.15 -16.70
CA THR A 29 15.33 -7.79 -16.56
C THR A 29 16.40 -6.72 -16.29
N GLU A 30 17.69 -7.09 -16.33
CA GLU A 30 18.85 -6.22 -15.99
C GLU A 30 18.88 -5.68 -14.55
N VAL A 31 17.83 -5.93 -13.76
CA VAL A 31 17.72 -5.54 -12.34
C VAL A 31 18.88 -6.12 -11.53
N PHE A 32 19.37 -7.31 -11.84
CA PHE A 32 20.52 -7.91 -11.15
C PHE A 32 21.81 -7.06 -11.28
N GLN A 33 22.09 -6.51 -12.47
CA GLN A 33 23.25 -5.62 -12.70
C GLN A 33 23.09 -4.33 -11.89
N LEU A 34 21.89 -3.76 -11.91
CA LEU A 34 21.57 -2.54 -11.17
C LEU A 34 21.71 -2.74 -9.66
N LEU A 35 21.14 -3.80 -9.09
CA LEU A 35 21.21 -4.08 -7.65
C LEU A 35 22.63 -4.44 -7.17
N THR A 36 23.44 -5.08 -8.02
CA THR A 36 24.82 -5.45 -7.68
C THR A 36 25.80 -4.29 -7.84
N GLY A 37 25.61 -3.44 -8.85
CA GLY A 37 26.41 -2.25 -9.08
C GLY A 37 26.05 -1.09 -8.16
N ARG A 38 24.80 -1.05 -7.66
CA ARG A 38 24.27 0.03 -6.83
C ARG A 38 23.42 -0.51 -5.67
N ALA A 39 24.07 -0.91 -4.59
CA ALA A 39 23.36 -1.39 -3.39
C ALA A 39 22.43 -0.32 -2.77
N ASP A 40 22.70 0.96 -3.03
CA ASP A 40 21.88 2.11 -2.61
C ASP A 40 20.49 2.12 -3.25
N VAL A 41 20.29 1.47 -4.40
CA VAL A 41 18.97 1.40 -5.05
C VAL A 41 18.07 0.31 -4.48
N VAL A 42 18.61 -0.63 -3.69
CA VAL A 42 17.84 -1.76 -3.15
C VAL A 42 16.65 -1.26 -2.30
N PRO A 43 16.81 -0.31 -1.37
CA PRO A 43 15.68 0.23 -0.61
C PRO A 43 14.72 1.09 -1.44
N MET A 44 15.17 1.61 -2.58
CA MET A 44 14.34 2.41 -3.50
C MET A 44 13.50 1.52 -4.44
N MET A 45 14.07 0.43 -4.94
CA MET A 45 13.37 -0.54 -5.81
C MET A 45 12.48 -1.49 -5.03
N PHE A 46 12.86 -1.82 -3.79
CA PHE A 46 12.08 -2.67 -2.89
C PHE A 46 11.79 -1.91 -1.58
N PRO A 47 11.02 -0.82 -1.65
CA PRO A 47 10.70 -0.02 -0.49
C PRO A 47 9.90 -0.86 0.49
N ARG A 48 10.39 -0.96 1.72
CA ARG A 48 9.63 -1.53 2.82
C ARG A 48 8.76 -0.44 3.40
N LEU A 49 7.48 -0.74 3.61
CA LEU A 49 6.56 0.21 4.23
C LEU A 49 7.03 0.66 5.64
N SER A 50 7.85 -0.16 6.33
CA SER A 50 8.47 0.20 7.61
C SER A 50 9.64 1.20 7.50
N ALA A 51 10.23 1.37 6.32
CA ALA A 51 11.39 2.24 6.09
C ALA A 51 11.01 3.66 5.67
N THR A 52 9.80 3.85 5.12
CA THR A 52 9.33 5.16 4.65
C THR A 52 8.49 5.84 5.73
N ALA A 53 8.86 7.06 6.13
CA ALA A 53 8.02 7.89 6.98
C ALA A 53 6.74 8.26 6.20
N CYS A 54 5.61 7.65 6.55
CA CYS A 54 4.32 7.99 5.98
C CYS A 54 3.81 9.27 6.65
N SER A 55 3.77 10.37 5.88
CA SER A 55 3.20 11.64 6.34
C SER A 55 1.81 11.84 5.75
N ALA A 56 0.93 12.52 6.50
CA ALA A 56 -0.41 12.88 6.02
C ALA A 56 -0.33 13.66 4.69
N LYS A 57 0.60 14.62 4.60
CA LYS A 57 0.83 15.42 3.39
C LYS A 57 1.16 14.56 2.19
N THR A 58 2.13 13.65 2.33
CA THR A 58 2.51 12.74 1.25
C THR A 58 1.35 11.84 0.81
N ALA A 59 0.55 11.36 1.76
CA ALA A 59 -0.63 10.55 1.42
C ALA A 59 -1.65 11.36 0.61
N LEU A 60 -1.98 12.58 1.06
CA LEU A 60 -2.95 13.46 0.38
C LEU A 60 -2.51 13.88 -1.02
N ASP A 61 -1.21 14.14 -1.21
CA ASP A 61 -0.63 14.56 -2.50
C ASP A 61 -0.73 13.47 -3.59
N HIS A 62 -0.88 12.20 -3.20
CA HIS A 62 -0.94 11.07 -4.11
C HIS A 62 -2.35 10.49 -4.32
N ILE A 63 -3.36 11.01 -3.62
CA ILE A 63 -4.75 10.57 -3.79
C ILE A 63 -5.39 11.32 -4.95
N GLU A 64 -5.92 10.57 -5.92
CA GLU A 64 -6.85 11.10 -6.90
C GLU A 64 -8.25 11.20 -6.28
N TRP A 65 -8.78 12.42 -6.21
CA TRP A 65 -10.08 12.70 -5.61
C TRP A 65 -11.18 12.66 -6.67
N PRO A 66 -12.43 12.34 -6.30
CA PRO A 66 -13.54 12.34 -7.24
C PRO A 66 -13.67 13.70 -7.94
N LEU A 67 -13.78 13.68 -9.27
CA LEU A 67 -13.92 14.85 -10.15
C LEU A 67 -15.21 14.72 -10.97
N GLU A 68 -15.83 15.85 -11.31
CA GLU A 68 -17.09 15.89 -12.09
C GLU A 68 -16.99 15.33 -13.52
N LEU A 69 -15.78 15.06 -14.00
CA LEU A 69 -15.51 14.74 -15.41
C LEU A 69 -15.39 13.25 -15.71
N SER A 70 -15.52 12.35 -14.73
CA SER A 70 -15.54 10.91 -15.02
C SER A 70 -16.90 10.52 -15.59
N SER A 71 -17.04 10.64 -16.92
CA SER A 71 -18.26 10.32 -17.68
C SER A 71 -18.67 8.84 -17.67
N ASP A 72 -17.95 8.00 -16.94
CA ASP A 72 -18.20 6.56 -16.79
C ASP A 72 -18.81 6.22 -15.41
N ASP A 73 -19.11 7.24 -14.61
CA ASP A 73 -19.65 7.11 -13.26
C ASP A 73 -21.19 7.12 -13.30
N GLU A 74 -21.78 5.97 -13.65
CA GLU A 74 -23.15 5.57 -13.25
C GLU A 74 -23.18 5.36 -11.72
N GLY A 75 -22.86 6.42 -10.98
CA GLY A 75 -22.53 6.36 -9.56
C GLY A 75 -23.77 6.34 -8.67
N GLU A 76 -23.74 5.48 -7.66
CA GLU A 76 -24.80 5.30 -6.64
C GLU A 76 -25.09 6.58 -5.81
N TYR A 77 -24.17 7.55 -5.80
CA TYR A 77 -24.26 8.79 -5.00
C TYR A 77 -23.93 10.05 -5.81
N SER A 78 -24.57 11.17 -5.44
CA SER A 78 -24.35 12.50 -6.06
C SER A 78 -22.94 13.04 -5.78
N MET A 79 -22.49 14.00 -6.60
CA MET A 79 -21.18 14.63 -6.44
C MET A 79 -21.02 15.35 -5.09
N THR A 80 -22.12 15.91 -4.56
CA THR A 80 -22.14 16.54 -3.24
C THR A 80 -21.78 15.57 -2.13
N VAL A 81 -22.37 14.36 -2.15
CA VAL A 81 -22.10 13.30 -1.19
C VAL A 81 -20.66 12.79 -1.33
N LYS A 82 -20.20 12.57 -2.57
CA LYS A 82 -18.83 12.15 -2.86
C LYS A 82 -17.80 13.16 -2.34
N SER A 83 -18.04 14.44 -2.55
CA SER A 83 -17.18 15.53 -2.07
C SER A 83 -17.15 15.61 -0.54
N GLN A 84 -18.31 15.41 0.10
CA GLN A 84 -18.43 15.42 1.56
C GLN A 84 -17.67 14.26 2.20
N VAL A 85 -17.83 13.04 1.67
CA VAL A 85 -17.09 11.86 2.18
C VAL A 85 -15.60 11.98 1.90
N ALA A 86 -15.20 12.55 0.76
CA ALA A 86 -13.81 12.87 0.47
C ALA A 86 -13.22 13.85 1.51
N GLU A 87 -13.99 14.86 1.94
CA GLU A 87 -13.58 15.78 2.99
C GLU A 87 -13.38 15.06 4.33
N TYR A 88 -14.30 14.16 4.71
CA TYR A 88 -14.14 13.35 5.92
C TYR A 88 -12.86 12.49 5.87
N LEU A 89 -12.56 11.88 4.72
CA LEU A 89 -11.32 11.13 4.54
C LEU A 89 -10.09 12.02 4.66
N ARG A 90 -10.10 13.24 4.10
CA ARG A 90 -9.01 14.20 4.25
C ARG A 90 -8.76 14.56 5.71
N GLN A 91 -9.83 14.90 6.44
CA GLN A 91 -9.74 15.21 7.86
C GLN A 91 -9.23 14.02 8.68
N PHE A 92 -9.62 12.79 8.33
CA PHE A 92 -9.10 11.60 8.98
C PHE A 92 -7.59 11.43 8.75
N ILE A 93 -7.13 11.60 7.51
CA ILE A 93 -5.70 11.48 7.14
C ILE A 93 -4.86 12.55 7.83
N GLU A 94 -5.34 13.78 7.94
CA GLU A 94 -4.63 14.89 8.60
C GLU A 94 -4.44 14.66 10.10
N ASN A 95 -5.42 14.05 10.76
CA ASN A 95 -5.42 13.83 12.21
C ASN A 95 -4.89 12.45 12.63
N ALA A 96 -4.71 11.53 11.68
CA ALA A 96 -4.27 10.17 11.98
C ALA A 96 -2.79 10.10 12.38
N SER A 97 -2.47 9.22 13.32
CA SER A 97 -1.08 8.89 13.65
C SER A 97 -0.36 8.22 12.46
N PRO A 98 0.98 8.32 12.35
CA PRO A 98 1.74 7.65 11.28
C PRO A 98 1.53 6.13 11.24
N THR A 99 1.23 5.50 12.39
CA THR A 99 0.90 4.07 12.43
C THR A 99 -0.48 3.79 11.82
N ARG A 100 -1.48 4.61 12.15
CA ARG A 100 -2.82 4.50 11.58
C ARG A 100 -2.84 4.81 10.08
N LEU A 101 -2.11 5.82 9.64
CA LEU A 101 -1.92 6.13 8.22
C LEU A 101 -1.31 4.95 7.46
N ARG A 102 -0.27 4.31 8.02
CA ARG A 102 0.31 3.11 7.40
C ARG A 102 -0.70 1.98 7.30
N GLN A 103 -1.47 1.74 8.37
CA GLN A 103 -2.49 0.72 8.36
C GLN A 103 -3.58 1.02 7.34
N LEU A 104 -4.01 2.29 7.21
CA LEU A 104 -4.98 2.73 6.20
C LEU A 104 -4.49 2.51 4.76
N LEU A 105 -3.20 2.79 4.49
CA LEU A 105 -2.61 2.56 3.17
C LEU A 105 -2.41 1.07 2.84
N THR A 106 -2.42 0.20 3.85
CA THR A 106 -2.36 -1.26 3.69
C THR A 106 -3.70 -1.97 3.83
N SER A 107 -4.72 -1.27 4.35
CA SER A 107 -6.00 -1.86 4.72
C SER A 107 -6.82 -2.14 3.47
N GLY A 108 -7.13 -3.41 3.23
CA GLY A 108 -8.36 -3.96 2.62
C GLY A 108 -8.99 -3.33 1.36
N SER A 109 -8.36 -2.38 0.69
CA SER A 109 -8.79 -1.88 -0.61
C SER A 109 -8.16 -2.75 -1.68
N SER A 110 -8.66 -2.67 -2.92
CA SER A 110 -8.09 -3.43 -4.03
C SER A 110 -6.67 -2.92 -4.31
N THR A 111 -5.69 -3.43 -3.56
CA THR A 111 -4.32 -2.91 -3.48
C THR A 111 -3.64 -2.92 -4.85
N CYS A 112 -4.08 -3.79 -5.75
CA CYS A 112 -3.64 -3.83 -7.15
C CYS A 112 -4.16 -2.66 -8.00
N PHE A 113 -5.27 -2.02 -7.62
CA PHE A 113 -5.84 -0.85 -8.28
C PHE A 113 -5.70 0.45 -7.48
N LEU A 114 -5.07 0.40 -6.30
CA LEU A 114 -4.87 1.57 -5.42
C LEU A 114 -6.15 2.40 -5.18
N THR A 115 -7.31 1.75 -5.17
CA THR A 115 -8.62 2.41 -5.12
C THR A 115 -9.33 2.08 -3.81
N LEU A 116 -9.62 3.11 -3.00
CA LEU A 116 -10.45 3.01 -1.81
C LEU A 116 -11.89 3.41 -2.14
N ARG A 117 -12.84 2.51 -1.95
CA ARG A 117 -14.28 2.80 -2.09
C ARG A 117 -14.86 3.09 -0.72
N LEU A 118 -15.49 4.25 -0.57
CA LEU A 118 -16.16 4.65 0.66
C LEU A 118 -17.67 4.69 0.44
N PRO A 119 -18.49 4.21 1.40
CA PRO A 119 -19.93 4.35 1.33
C PRO A 119 -20.37 5.83 1.35
N GLY A 120 -21.43 6.17 0.61
CA GLY A 120 -21.97 7.53 0.55
C GLY A 120 -23.02 7.85 1.62
N HIS A 121 -23.36 6.92 2.52
CA HIS A 121 -24.44 7.11 3.50
C HIS A 121 -23.98 7.76 4.81
N HIS A 122 -22.74 8.27 4.89
CA HIS A 122 -22.23 8.90 6.11
C HIS A 122 -22.81 10.29 6.32
N GLU A 123 -23.58 10.45 7.38
CA GLU A 123 -24.16 11.74 7.76
C GLU A 123 -23.18 12.63 8.54
N SER A 124 -22.11 12.05 9.10
CA SER A 124 -21.12 12.79 9.91
C SER A 124 -19.70 12.24 9.76
N TYR A 125 -18.73 13.11 10.05
CA TYR A 125 -17.32 12.73 10.15
C TYR A 125 -17.10 11.57 11.13
N LEU A 126 -17.78 11.59 12.29
CA LEU A 126 -17.59 10.58 13.33
C LEU A 126 -18.01 9.18 12.88
N ASP A 127 -19.12 9.08 12.13
CA ASP A 127 -19.58 7.81 11.56
C ASP A 127 -18.57 7.28 10.52
N CYS A 128 -18.14 8.14 9.60
CA CYS A 128 -17.13 7.79 8.60
C CYS A 128 -15.81 7.34 9.25
N ALA A 129 -15.31 8.10 10.24
CA ALA A 129 -14.08 7.79 10.96
C ALA A 129 -14.19 6.47 11.75
N ALA A 130 -15.32 6.21 12.39
CA ALA A 130 -15.55 4.96 13.12
C ALA A 130 -15.52 3.75 12.18
N GLN A 131 -16.13 3.86 11.00
CA GLN A 131 -16.07 2.79 9.99
C GLN A 131 -14.67 2.59 9.43
N LEU A 132 -13.93 3.68 9.13
CA LEU A 132 -12.53 3.60 8.72
C LEU A 132 -11.68 2.88 9.77
N GLU A 133 -11.87 3.17 11.05
CA GLU A 133 -11.15 2.50 12.14
C GLU A 133 -11.50 1.01 12.24
N GLN A 134 -12.76 0.63 12.03
CA GLN A 134 -13.17 -0.78 11.96
C GLN A 134 -12.54 -1.50 10.76
N CYS A 135 -12.48 -0.86 9.59
CA CYS A 135 -11.81 -1.39 8.41
C CYS A 135 -10.31 -1.57 8.67
N ILE A 136 -9.65 -0.60 9.31
CA ILE A 136 -8.24 -0.72 9.68
C ILE A 136 -8.02 -1.88 10.65
N ALA A 137 -8.88 -1.99 11.67
CA ALA A 137 -8.75 -3.01 12.72
C ALA A 137 -8.98 -4.45 12.23
N THR A 138 -9.76 -4.63 11.16
CA THR A 138 -10.08 -5.95 10.60
C THR A 138 -9.04 -6.46 9.61
N ASN A 139 -8.04 -5.66 9.26
CA ASN A 139 -6.95 -6.06 8.38
C ASN A 139 -5.81 -6.74 9.17
N GLU A 140 -6.04 -7.98 9.62
CA GLU A 140 -5.00 -8.83 10.25
C GLU A 140 -4.04 -9.47 9.23
N THR A 141 -4.37 -9.50 7.94
CA THR A 141 -3.60 -10.27 6.94
C THR A 141 -3.09 -9.40 5.79
N GLY A 142 -2.01 -8.66 6.04
CA GLY A 142 -1.15 -8.13 4.97
C GLY A 142 -0.06 -9.13 4.61
N PHE A 143 0.32 -9.24 3.33
CA PHE A 143 1.52 -9.97 2.92
C PHE A 143 2.75 -9.35 3.62
N GLY A 144 3.40 -10.08 4.54
CA GLY A 144 4.65 -9.65 5.17
C GLY A 144 4.78 -9.84 6.69
N LEU A 145 3.83 -10.47 7.37
CA LEU A 145 3.99 -10.93 8.76
C LEU A 145 4.67 -12.32 8.82
N ILE A 146 5.84 -12.47 8.17
CA ILE A 146 6.75 -13.62 8.32
C ILE A 146 8.17 -13.11 8.51
#